data_AF-A0A6A6VUH4-F1
#
_entry.id   AF-A0A6A6VUH4-F1
#
_cell.length_a   1.000
_cell.length_b   1.000
_cell.length_c   1.000
_cell.angle_alpha   90.00
_cell.angle_beta   90.00
_cell.angle_gamma   90.00
#
_symmetry.space_group_name_H-M   'P 1'
#
loop_
_entity.id
_entity.type
_entity.pdbx_description
1 polymer ?
#
loop_
_entity_poly.entity_id
_entity_poly.type
_entity_poly.pdbx_seq_one_letter_code
_entity_poly.pdbx_strand_id
1 'polypeptide(L)'
;MGTPIFALGPRGRYFYSKVCDETRPRVAEEEVRYFNLLPADIEEVLDSGTVTQVHWICFGPNHASFFFSYDSSVTGRCEFIFGDLPAFLRETLLPTFPDEEKKHLRLVLGPVHESWVMWNSANPLLLYGKDIPENLSSVLARWYDGICWTRGPPAFIALGTDNAYLAANDGEAVWNIPKSFSLLKDTWVSLWAELGDFSAETILAAYMSPCLKDKFVIISRTKGGTEVGKSFMGISQGIKEAEKLLASYDHQEADPGNSHPGEGLSGHYYYIKRRHMKREPRELDLHVGETIEVLQMSSNLWYLGRTLTGKTGYFPARCLGHSTSNATHAPPAVRAVAFSAWENNLKAILQEGGIKDFPYLPSHASICGLAACYAERRESDGLHVCRHDVEAFLRTSGCYDYAWLKTQRNLFHPDFFGRRCDADERIRAALRRKAEKLFVIFGQLMETCS
;
A
#
# COMPACT_ATOMS: atom_id res chain seq x y z
N MET A 1 -31.50 6.30 -17.57
CA MET A 1 -30.08 6.41 -17.95
C MET A 1 -29.25 5.98 -16.75
N GLY A 2 -28.55 4.85 -16.82
CA GLY A 2 -27.72 4.37 -15.72
C GLY A 2 -26.47 5.25 -15.54
N THR A 3 -26.12 5.58 -14.31
CA THR A 3 -24.82 6.20 -13.99
C THR A 3 -23.73 5.22 -14.40
N PRO A 4 -22.75 5.62 -15.23
CA PRO A 4 -21.72 4.69 -15.64
C PRO A 4 -20.81 4.37 -14.45
N ILE A 5 -20.47 3.09 -14.28
CA ILE A 5 -19.79 2.60 -13.08
C ILE A 5 -18.32 2.35 -13.42
N PHE A 6 -17.45 2.95 -12.61
CA PHE A 6 -16.01 2.86 -12.77
C PHE A 6 -15.32 2.68 -11.43
N ALA A 7 -14.31 1.82 -11.39
CA ALA A 7 -13.40 1.76 -10.25
C ALA A 7 -11.97 1.48 -10.72
N LEU A 8 -10.99 2.07 -10.03
CA LEU A 8 -9.57 1.83 -10.29
C LEU A 8 -8.97 0.97 -9.18
N GLY A 9 -8.54 -0.23 -9.54
CA GLY A 9 -7.96 -1.18 -8.62
C GLY A 9 -6.52 -0.82 -8.22
N PRO A 10 -6.00 -1.45 -7.15
CA PRO A 10 -4.60 -1.33 -6.76
C PRO A 10 -3.69 -1.69 -7.95
N ARG A 11 -2.57 -0.96 -8.08
CA ARG A 11 -1.63 -1.01 -9.23
C ARG A 11 -2.13 -0.37 -10.54
N GLY A 12 -3.17 0.47 -10.49
CA GLY A 12 -3.61 1.26 -11.65
C GLY A 12 -4.43 0.45 -12.66
N ARG A 13 -5.25 -0.47 -12.17
CA ARG A 13 -6.14 -1.32 -12.97
C ARG A 13 -7.52 -0.68 -13.09
N TYR A 14 -8.30 -0.95 -14.12
CA TYR A 14 -9.57 -0.25 -14.38
C TYR A 14 -10.73 -1.24 -14.55
N PHE A 15 -11.91 -0.88 -14.08
CA PHE A 15 -13.18 -1.50 -14.43
C PHE A 15 -14.11 -0.43 -14.98
N TYR A 16 -14.75 -0.70 -16.11
CA TYR A 16 -15.80 0.12 -16.69
C TYR A 16 -16.98 -0.76 -17.06
N SER A 17 -18.18 -0.40 -16.58
CA SER A 17 -19.43 -0.95 -17.11
C SER A 17 -20.27 0.17 -17.71
N LYS A 18 -20.62 0.00 -19.00
CA LYS A 18 -21.61 0.82 -19.70
C LYS A 18 -22.96 0.12 -19.61
N VAL A 19 -23.93 0.73 -18.93
CA VAL A 19 -25.33 0.31 -19.02
C VAL A 19 -25.89 0.84 -20.34
N CYS A 20 -26.05 -0.02 -21.34
CA CYS A 20 -26.84 0.29 -22.54
C CYS A 20 -28.06 -0.64 -22.60
N ASP A 21 -29.22 -0.01 -22.82
CA ASP A 21 -30.52 -0.63 -23.03
C ASP A 21 -30.47 -1.80 -24.02
N GLU A 22 -31.16 -2.86 -23.61
CA GLU A 22 -31.78 -3.92 -24.41
C GLU A 22 -31.16 -4.20 -25.80
N THR A 23 -30.06 -4.96 -25.84
CA THR A 23 -29.81 -6.08 -26.79
C THR A 23 -28.36 -6.57 -26.65
N ARG A 24 -28.14 -7.46 -25.67
CA ARG A 24 -26.85 -8.09 -25.31
C ARG A 24 -25.79 -7.14 -24.73
N PRO A 25 -25.03 -7.56 -23.71
CA PRO A 25 -23.86 -6.83 -23.26
C PRO A 25 -22.79 -6.88 -24.36
N ARG A 26 -22.73 -5.85 -25.22
CA ARG A 26 -21.54 -5.56 -26.01
C ARG A 26 -20.67 -4.63 -25.16
N VAL A 27 -19.80 -5.24 -24.38
CA VAL A 27 -18.55 -4.57 -23.97
C VAL A 27 -17.91 -4.07 -25.27
N ALA A 28 -17.63 -2.77 -25.38
CA ALA A 28 -16.93 -2.25 -26.54
C ALA A 28 -15.53 -2.90 -26.56
N GLU A 29 -15.35 -3.91 -27.40
CA GLU A 29 -14.20 -4.82 -27.44
C GLU A 29 -12.87 -4.15 -27.82
N GLU A 30 -12.86 -2.90 -28.28
CA GLU A 30 -11.69 -2.34 -28.98
C GLU A 30 -10.85 -1.31 -28.21
N GLU A 31 -11.29 -0.71 -27.09
CA GLU A 31 -10.49 0.36 -26.44
C GLU A 31 -10.13 0.17 -24.94
N VAL A 32 -10.51 -0.95 -24.31
CA VAL A 32 -10.13 -1.23 -22.91
C VAL A 32 -9.42 -2.58 -22.78
N ARG A 33 -8.33 -2.77 -23.54
CA ARG A 33 -7.36 -3.85 -23.29
C ARG A 33 -6.25 -3.38 -22.36
N TYR A 34 -6.60 -3.13 -21.09
CA TYR A 34 -5.63 -3.09 -19.99
C TYR A 34 -6.26 -3.66 -18.72
N PHE A 35 -6.79 -4.89 -18.82
CA PHE A 35 -7.07 -5.71 -17.65
C PHE A 35 -5.80 -6.47 -17.29
N ASN A 36 -5.44 -6.49 -16.01
CA ASN A 36 -4.79 -7.65 -15.45
C ASN A 36 -5.11 -7.72 -13.96
N LEU A 37 -6.02 -8.64 -13.62
CA LEU A 37 -6.49 -9.13 -12.32
C LEU A 37 -7.42 -8.18 -11.55
N LEU A 38 -8.73 -8.28 -11.83
CA LEU A 38 -9.77 -7.98 -10.84
C LEU A 38 -9.62 -8.98 -9.67
N PRO A 39 -10.21 -8.72 -8.50
CA PRO A 39 -10.33 -9.76 -7.47
C PRO A 39 -11.01 -10.99 -8.08
N ALA A 40 -10.47 -12.18 -7.81
CA ALA A 40 -10.94 -13.44 -8.40
C ALA A 40 -12.45 -13.65 -8.19
N ASP A 41 -12.97 -13.24 -7.03
CA ASP A 41 -14.40 -13.33 -6.71
C ASP A 41 -15.27 -12.47 -7.65
N ILE A 42 -14.76 -11.30 -8.07
CA ILE A 42 -15.47 -10.45 -9.04
C ILE A 42 -15.38 -11.06 -10.44
N GLU A 43 -14.21 -11.59 -10.83
CA GLU A 43 -14.02 -12.27 -12.11
C GLU A 43 -14.97 -13.46 -12.23
N GLU A 44 -15.03 -14.32 -11.21
CA GLU A 44 -15.91 -15.49 -11.18
C GLU A 44 -17.39 -15.09 -11.32
N VAL A 45 -17.83 -14.05 -10.61
CA VAL A 45 -19.22 -13.57 -10.70
C VAL A 45 -19.53 -12.99 -12.08
N LEU A 46 -18.62 -12.21 -12.67
CA LEU A 46 -18.81 -11.67 -14.02
C LEU A 46 -18.82 -12.78 -15.08
N ASP A 47 -17.88 -13.74 -14.98
CA ASP A 47 -17.72 -14.86 -15.91
C ASP A 47 -18.87 -15.87 -15.82
N SER A 48 -19.56 -15.93 -14.68
CA SER A 48 -20.75 -16.77 -14.52
C SER A 48 -21.90 -16.38 -15.47
N GLY A 49 -21.88 -15.16 -16.02
CA GLY A 49 -22.95 -14.62 -16.85
C GLY A 49 -24.26 -14.37 -16.10
N THR A 50 -24.25 -14.43 -14.77
CA THR A 50 -25.46 -14.26 -13.94
C THR A 50 -25.77 -12.79 -13.65
N VAL A 51 -24.80 -11.90 -13.80
CA VAL A 51 -24.94 -10.45 -13.54
C VAL A 51 -25.80 -9.80 -14.62
N THR A 52 -26.94 -9.24 -14.24
CA THR A 52 -27.82 -8.50 -15.16
C THR A 52 -27.54 -7.01 -15.14
N GLN A 53 -27.22 -6.45 -13.97
CA GLN A 53 -26.92 -5.04 -13.80
C GLN A 53 -25.90 -4.84 -12.68
N VAL A 54 -24.88 -4.02 -12.91
CA VAL A 54 -23.98 -3.56 -11.84
C VAL A 54 -24.56 -2.27 -11.27
N HIS A 55 -24.58 -2.13 -9.94
CA HIS A 55 -25.03 -0.92 -9.24
C HIS A 55 -23.89 -0.11 -8.65
N TRP A 56 -22.86 -0.80 -8.12
CA TRP A 56 -21.69 -0.14 -7.57
C TRP A 56 -20.47 -1.05 -7.51
N ILE A 57 -19.28 -0.47 -7.68
CA ILE A 57 -18.02 -1.14 -7.43
C ILE A 57 -17.03 -0.16 -6.81
N CYS A 58 -16.27 -0.61 -5.82
CA CYS A 58 -15.14 0.14 -5.30
C CYS A 58 -14.01 -0.79 -4.86
N PHE A 59 -12.79 -0.27 -4.95
CA PHE A 59 -11.59 -0.94 -4.48
C PHE A 59 -10.98 -0.11 -3.35
N GLY A 60 -10.48 -0.82 -2.34
CA GLY A 60 -9.77 -0.27 -1.21
C GLY A 60 -8.25 -0.35 -1.37
N PRO A 61 -7.51 -0.21 -0.27
CA PRO A 61 -6.07 0.01 -0.31
C PRO A 61 -5.26 -1.27 -0.62
N ASN A 62 -5.90 -2.42 -0.67
CA ASN A 62 -5.30 -3.70 -1.02
C ASN A 62 -6.18 -4.43 -2.05
N HIS A 63 -5.61 -5.39 -2.78
CA HIS A 63 -6.34 -6.07 -3.88
C HIS A 63 -7.49 -6.94 -3.38
N ALA A 64 -7.42 -7.42 -2.13
CA ALA A 64 -8.51 -8.14 -1.50
C ALA A 64 -9.62 -7.19 -1.00
N SER A 65 -9.39 -5.89 -0.87
CA SER A 65 -10.35 -4.94 -0.32
C SER A 65 -11.20 -4.38 -1.44
N PHE A 66 -12.43 -4.85 -1.53
CA PHE A 66 -13.37 -4.41 -2.55
C PHE A 66 -14.81 -4.59 -2.08
N PHE A 67 -15.71 -3.88 -2.74
CA PHE A 67 -17.14 -4.06 -2.63
C PHE A 67 -17.75 -3.99 -4.03
N PHE A 68 -18.63 -4.94 -4.33
CA PHE A 68 -19.32 -5.06 -5.60
C PHE A 68 -20.79 -5.36 -5.36
N SER A 69 -21.66 -4.52 -5.93
CA SER A 69 -23.11 -4.61 -5.84
C SER A 69 -23.71 -4.74 -7.22
N TYR A 70 -24.57 -5.73 -7.40
CA TYR A 70 -25.13 -6.10 -8.70
C TYR A 70 -26.47 -6.83 -8.57
N ASP A 71 -27.29 -6.82 -9.61
CA ASP A 71 -28.47 -7.69 -9.73
C ASP A 71 -28.07 -9.04 -10.35
N SER A 72 -28.55 -10.11 -9.73
CA SER A 72 -28.35 -11.49 -10.18
C SER A 72 -29.60 -12.01 -10.88
N SER A 73 -29.43 -12.54 -12.10
CA SER A 73 -30.49 -13.25 -12.84
C SER A 73 -30.93 -14.53 -12.14
N VAL A 74 -30.08 -15.12 -11.30
CA VAL A 74 -30.36 -16.37 -10.58
C VAL A 74 -31.30 -16.13 -9.41
N THR A 75 -31.03 -15.09 -8.61
CA THR A 75 -31.85 -14.78 -7.42
C THR A 75 -32.94 -13.76 -7.70
N GLY A 76 -32.84 -13.01 -8.81
CA GLY A 76 -33.75 -11.93 -9.16
C GLY A 76 -33.64 -10.73 -8.21
N ARG A 77 -32.55 -10.61 -7.45
CA ARG A 77 -32.34 -9.57 -6.44
C ARG A 77 -30.94 -8.96 -6.55
N CYS A 78 -30.76 -7.82 -5.86
CA CYS A 78 -29.46 -7.20 -5.69
C CYS A 78 -28.64 -7.97 -4.65
N GLU A 79 -27.43 -8.36 -5.04
CA GLU A 79 -26.45 -9.09 -4.24
C GLU A 79 -25.20 -8.25 -4.02
N PHE A 80 -24.46 -8.63 -2.97
CA PHE A 80 -23.14 -8.08 -2.68
C PHE A 80 -22.11 -9.20 -2.66
N ILE A 81 -20.97 -8.93 -3.27
CA ILE A 81 -19.73 -9.60 -2.93
C ILE A 81 -18.73 -8.55 -2.47
N PHE A 82 -17.89 -8.95 -1.54
CA PHE A 82 -16.87 -8.09 -0.99
C PHE A 82 -15.75 -8.96 -0.45
N GLY A 83 -14.54 -8.43 -0.48
CA GLY A 83 -13.40 -9.08 0.14
C GLY A 83 -13.13 -8.49 1.52
N ASP A 84 -11.90 -8.03 1.72
CA ASP A 84 -11.39 -7.45 2.96
C ASP A 84 -11.99 -6.05 3.21
N LEU A 85 -13.18 -6.02 3.80
CA LEU A 85 -13.83 -4.82 4.33
C LEU A 85 -13.58 -4.66 5.84
N PRO A 86 -13.58 -3.42 6.35
CA PRO A 86 -13.72 -3.12 7.78
C PRO A 86 -14.78 -3.98 8.46
N ALA A 87 -14.44 -4.54 9.63
CA ALA A 87 -15.32 -5.45 10.37
C ALA A 87 -16.69 -4.82 10.64
N PHE A 88 -16.73 -3.52 10.96
CA PHE A 88 -17.99 -2.79 11.15
C PHE A 88 -18.86 -2.77 9.89
N LEU A 89 -18.29 -2.55 8.70
CA LEU A 89 -19.04 -2.61 7.45
C LEU A 89 -19.61 -4.01 7.21
N ARG A 90 -18.76 -5.03 7.34
CA ARG A 90 -19.08 -6.42 7.02
C ARG A 90 -20.07 -7.05 7.99
N GLU A 91 -19.84 -6.89 9.29
CA GLU A 91 -20.55 -7.62 10.34
C GLU A 91 -21.73 -6.85 10.91
N THR A 92 -21.67 -5.52 10.87
CA THR A 92 -22.70 -4.66 11.48
C THR A 92 -23.54 -3.98 10.43
N LEU A 93 -22.92 -3.31 9.47
CA LEU A 93 -23.63 -2.37 8.61
C LEU A 93 -24.33 -3.09 7.45
N LEU A 94 -23.58 -3.74 6.55
CA LEU A 94 -24.12 -4.41 5.36
C LEU A 94 -25.25 -5.43 5.65
N PRO A 95 -25.19 -6.26 6.71
CA PRO A 95 -26.27 -7.22 7.01
C PRO A 95 -27.60 -6.58 7.41
N THR A 96 -27.60 -5.30 7.82
CA THR A 96 -28.81 -4.61 8.30
C THR A 96 -29.65 -3.99 7.18
N PHE A 97 -29.15 -3.95 5.95
CA PHE A 97 -29.85 -3.30 4.84
C PHE A 97 -30.94 -4.17 4.23
N PRO A 98 -32.17 -3.65 4.08
CA PRO A 98 -33.22 -4.31 3.30
C PRO A 98 -32.79 -4.52 1.85
N ASP A 99 -33.22 -5.63 1.25
CA ASP A 99 -32.90 -5.98 -0.15
C ASP A 99 -33.23 -4.85 -1.15
N GLU A 100 -34.32 -4.11 -0.91
CA GLU A 100 -34.76 -3.00 -1.76
C GLU A 100 -33.80 -1.80 -1.76
N GLU A 101 -33.07 -1.61 -0.66
CA GLU A 101 -32.11 -0.51 -0.50
C GLU A 101 -30.72 -0.87 -1.04
N LYS A 102 -30.41 -2.16 -1.17
CA LYS A 102 -29.06 -2.65 -1.52
C LYS A 102 -28.52 -2.06 -2.83
N LYS A 103 -29.37 -1.93 -3.85
CA LYS A 103 -29.02 -1.34 -5.16
C LYS A 103 -28.67 0.16 -5.10
N HIS A 104 -29.11 0.83 -4.05
CA HIS A 104 -28.88 2.26 -3.83
C HIS A 104 -27.69 2.54 -2.91
N LEU A 105 -27.08 1.50 -2.32
CA LEU A 105 -25.88 1.67 -1.51
C LEU A 105 -24.68 2.04 -2.37
N ARG A 106 -23.91 2.99 -1.85
CA ARG A 106 -22.67 3.50 -2.42
C ARG A 106 -21.62 3.44 -1.33
N LEU A 107 -20.47 2.86 -1.64
CA LEU A 107 -19.37 2.69 -0.70
C LEU A 107 -18.07 3.11 -1.37
N VAL A 108 -17.27 3.90 -0.67
CA VAL A 108 -15.93 4.26 -1.12
C VAL A 108 -14.96 3.86 -0.03
N LEU A 109 -13.95 3.09 -0.41
CA LEU A 109 -12.86 2.65 0.45
C LEU A 109 -11.68 3.60 0.25
N GLY A 110 -11.15 4.09 1.36
CA GLY A 110 -10.07 5.05 1.41
C GLY A 110 -8.68 4.41 1.38
N PRO A 111 -7.62 5.21 1.54
CA PRO A 111 -6.23 4.76 1.49
C PRO A 111 -5.79 3.92 2.69
N VAL A 112 -6.59 3.88 3.75
CA VAL A 112 -6.38 3.07 4.95
C VAL A 112 -7.58 2.14 5.08
N HIS A 113 -7.38 0.91 5.55
CA HIS A 113 -8.45 -0.10 5.63
C HIS A 113 -9.68 0.43 6.37
N GLU A 114 -9.50 1.11 7.51
CA GLU A 114 -10.57 1.70 8.31
C GLU A 114 -11.15 3.03 7.75
N SER A 115 -10.59 3.55 6.65
CA SER A 115 -11.06 4.77 5.99
C SER A 115 -12.11 4.42 4.96
N TRP A 116 -13.34 4.91 5.14
CA TRP A 116 -14.42 4.65 4.20
C TRP A 116 -15.56 5.66 4.36
N VAL A 117 -16.34 5.82 3.30
CA VAL A 117 -17.61 6.57 3.29
C VAL A 117 -18.66 5.69 2.63
N MET A 118 -19.82 5.56 3.27
CA MET A 118 -20.96 4.86 2.71
C MET A 118 -22.20 5.76 2.76
N TRP A 119 -22.95 5.79 1.67
CA TRP A 119 -24.21 6.52 1.60
C TRP A 119 -25.24 5.76 0.79
N ASN A 120 -26.52 6.12 0.95
CA ASN A 120 -27.59 5.62 0.11
C ASN A 120 -27.99 6.71 -0.89
N SER A 121 -28.01 6.38 -2.18
CA SER A 121 -28.34 7.32 -3.26
C SER A 121 -29.84 7.61 -3.38
N ALA A 122 -30.70 6.85 -2.69
CA ALA A 122 -32.16 7.02 -2.71
C ALA A 122 -32.74 7.33 -1.32
N ASN A 123 -32.09 6.87 -0.24
CA ASN A 123 -32.49 7.15 1.13
C ASN A 123 -31.64 8.29 1.71
N PRO A 124 -32.26 9.45 2.02
CA PRO A 124 -31.52 10.60 2.50
C PRO A 124 -30.89 10.42 3.87
N LEU A 125 -31.40 9.51 4.70
CA LEU A 125 -31.01 9.39 6.12
C LEU A 125 -29.71 8.61 6.35
N LEU A 126 -29.05 8.17 5.28
CA LEU A 126 -27.95 7.22 5.39
C LEU A 126 -26.63 7.80 4.89
N LEU A 127 -25.83 8.28 5.84
CA LEU A 127 -24.43 8.62 5.65
C LEU A 127 -23.61 8.08 6.83
N TYR A 128 -22.66 7.21 6.52
CA TYR A 128 -21.68 6.71 7.48
C TYR A 128 -20.28 6.98 6.93
N GLY A 129 -19.36 7.35 7.81
CA GLY A 129 -17.96 7.52 7.43
C GLY A 129 -17.04 7.35 8.62
N LYS A 130 -15.86 6.82 8.36
CA LYS A 130 -14.80 6.65 9.35
C LYS A 130 -13.46 7.03 8.72
N ASP A 131 -12.63 7.73 9.51
CA ASP A 131 -11.28 8.15 9.11
C ASP A 131 -11.24 8.82 7.72
N ILE A 132 -12.16 9.75 7.49
CA ILE A 132 -12.28 10.55 6.26
C ILE A 132 -11.60 11.91 6.43
N PRO A 133 -11.14 12.57 5.36
CA PRO A 133 -10.55 13.90 5.45
C PRO A 133 -11.45 14.90 6.19
N GLU A 134 -10.90 15.68 7.12
CA GLU A 134 -11.66 16.60 7.99
C GLU A 134 -12.51 17.62 7.19
N ASN A 135 -11.93 18.15 6.11
CA ASN A 135 -12.64 19.06 5.21
C ASN A 135 -13.79 18.36 4.46
N LEU A 136 -13.63 17.08 4.09
CA LEU A 136 -14.71 16.31 3.48
C LEU A 136 -15.83 16.04 4.48
N SER A 137 -15.50 15.72 5.74
CA SER A 137 -16.51 15.57 6.81
C SER A 137 -17.37 16.84 6.95
N SER A 138 -16.71 18.00 6.95
CA SER A 138 -17.38 19.31 7.03
C SER A 138 -18.26 19.59 5.81
N VAL A 139 -17.81 19.20 4.62
CA VAL A 139 -18.62 19.30 3.39
C VAL A 139 -19.85 18.41 3.49
N LEU A 140 -19.68 17.14 3.86
CA LEU A 140 -20.79 16.19 3.92
C LEU A 140 -21.81 16.60 4.99
N ALA A 141 -21.35 17.13 6.13
CA ALA A 141 -22.22 17.70 7.17
C ALA A 141 -22.96 18.98 6.73
N ARG A 142 -22.47 19.69 5.71
CA ARG A 142 -23.19 20.82 5.08
C ARG A 142 -24.17 20.34 4.03
N TRP A 143 -23.85 19.25 3.33
CA TRP A 143 -24.75 18.64 2.35
C TRP A 143 -25.90 17.88 3.00
N TYR A 144 -25.70 17.40 4.22
CA TYR A 144 -26.70 16.66 4.99
C TYR A 144 -27.07 17.41 6.27
N ASP A 145 -28.32 17.86 6.38
CA ASP A 145 -28.79 18.64 7.54
C ASP A 145 -29.21 17.79 8.75
N GLY A 146 -29.02 16.47 8.68
CA GLY A 146 -29.47 15.51 9.68
C GLY A 146 -30.80 14.83 9.35
N ILE A 147 -31.52 15.32 8.33
CA ILE A 147 -32.83 14.80 7.90
C ILE A 147 -32.81 14.52 6.40
N CYS A 148 -32.26 15.43 5.59
CA CYS A 148 -32.16 15.26 4.16
C CYS A 148 -30.92 15.88 3.53
N TRP A 149 -30.71 15.53 2.26
CA TRP A 149 -29.68 16.14 1.44
C TRP A 149 -30.15 17.49 0.91
N THR A 150 -29.41 18.55 1.21
CA THR A 150 -29.77 19.92 0.80
C THR A 150 -29.74 20.13 -0.71
N ARG A 151 -28.87 19.38 -1.42
CA ARG A 151 -28.69 19.42 -2.89
C ARG A 151 -28.56 18.02 -3.49
N GLY A 152 -29.31 17.07 -2.95
CA GLY A 152 -29.22 15.66 -3.34
C GLY A 152 -28.03 14.93 -2.71
N PRO A 153 -28.07 13.59 -2.67
CA PRO A 153 -26.97 12.78 -2.17
C PRO A 153 -25.70 13.00 -3.01
N PRO A 154 -24.52 12.67 -2.47
CA PRO A 154 -23.31 12.65 -3.27
C PRO A 154 -23.53 11.78 -4.53
N ALA A 155 -23.31 12.36 -5.70
CA ALA A 155 -23.28 11.65 -6.98
C ALA A 155 -22.06 10.73 -7.02
N PHE A 156 -20.92 11.24 -6.54
CA PHE A 156 -19.72 10.46 -6.31
C PHE A 156 -18.86 11.06 -5.18
N ILE A 157 -18.06 10.19 -4.58
CA ILE A 157 -16.98 10.54 -3.66
C ILE A 157 -15.76 9.73 -4.10
N ALA A 158 -14.61 10.35 -4.15
CA ALA A 158 -13.32 9.70 -4.38
C ALA A 158 -12.37 10.07 -3.25
N LEU A 159 -11.76 9.05 -2.64
CA LEU A 159 -10.78 9.20 -1.57
C LEU A 159 -9.39 8.81 -2.09
N GLY A 160 -8.41 9.70 -1.88
CA GLY A 160 -7.01 9.46 -2.22
C GLY A 160 -6.11 9.55 -1.00
N THR A 161 -4.83 9.24 -1.19
CA THR A 161 -3.80 9.39 -0.15
C THR A 161 -3.58 10.87 0.25
N ASP A 162 -2.86 11.12 1.34
CA ASP A 162 -2.49 12.46 1.83
C ASP A 162 -3.69 13.42 2.05
N ASN A 163 -4.85 12.90 2.48
CA ASN A 163 -6.11 13.65 2.62
C ASN A 163 -6.66 14.20 1.30
N ALA A 164 -6.26 13.64 0.16
CA ALA A 164 -6.83 14.00 -1.11
C ALA A 164 -8.27 13.49 -1.23
N TYR A 165 -9.16 14.31 -1.76
CA TYR A 165 -10.52 13.87 -2.08
C TYR A 165 -11.13 14.68 -3.19
N LEU A 166 -12.15 14.10 -3.80
CA LEU A 166 -13.09 14.74 -4.71
C LEU A 166 -14.50 14.30 -4.32
N ALA A 167 -15.44 15.22 -4.27
CA ALA A 167 -16.85 14.88 -4.04
C ALA A 167 -17.74 15.82 -4.85
N ALA A 168 -18.87 15.30 -5.32
CA ALA A 168 -19.88 16.11 -6.02
C ALA A 168 -21.29 15.66 -5.67
N ASN A 169 -22.22 16.59 -5.69
CA ASN A 169 -23.66 16.38 -5.77
C ASN A 169 -24.27 17.27 -6.87
N ASP A 170 -25.59 17.30 -6.97
CA ASP A 170 -26.30 17.97 -8.06
C ASP A 170 -26.10 19.49 -8.12
N GLY A 171 -25.60 20.13 -7.04
CA GLY A 171 -25.45 21.58 -7.03
C GLY A 171 -24.12 22.10 -6.50
N GLU A 172 -23.20 21.24 -6.08
CA GLU A 172 -21.87 21.62 -5.65
C GLU A 172 -20.92 20.46 -5.86
N ALA A 173 -19.69 20.80 -6.21
CA ALA A 173 -18.64 19.84 -6.17
C ALA A 173 -17.37 20.46 -5.56
N VAL A 174 -16.67 19.68 -4.74
CA VAL A 174 -15.57 20.10 -3.88
C VAL A 174 -14.39 19.15 -4.00
N TRP A 175 -13.20 19.65 -3.72
CA TRP A 175 -11.99 18.85 -3.75
C TRP A 175 -10.91 19.37 -2.82
N ASN A 176 -10.01 18.47 -2.47
CA ASN A 176 -8.72 18.80 -1.91
C ASN A 176 -7.68 17.97 -2.65
N ILE A 177 -6.84 18.62 -3.47
CA ILE A 177 -5.71 17.97 -4.14
C ILE A 177 -4.42 18.50 -3.49
N PRO A 178 -3.76 17.72 -2.61
CA PRO A 178 -2.55 18.14 -1.92
C PRO A 178 -1.40 18.45 -2.88
N LYS A 179 -0.44 19.28 -2.44
CA LYS A 179 0.76 19.60 -3.25
C LYS A 179 1.60 18.38 -3.64
N SER A 180 1.49 17.28 -2.89
CA SER A 180 2.16 16.01 -3.20
C SER A 180 1.61 15.33 -4.45
N PHE A 181 0.46 15.75 -4.96
CA PHE A 181 -0.14 15.29 -6.20
C PHE A 181 0.24 16.24 -7.35
N SER A 182 1.55 16.37 -7.63
CA SER A 182 2.02 17.39 -8.58
C SER A 182 1.51 17.14 -10.00
N LEU A 183 1.48 15.89 -10.43
CA LEU A 183 1.03 15.53 -11.78
C LEU A 183 -0.48 15.72 -11.93
N LEU A 184 -1.25 15.25 -10.93
CA LEU A 184 -2.68 15.49 -10.91
C LEU A 184 -2.92 17.00 -10.85
N LYS A 185 -2.25 17.79 -10.01
CA LYS A 185 -2.46 19.24 -9.91
C LYS A 185 -2.25 19.99 -11.24
N ASP A 186 -1.21 19.67 -11.99
CA ASP A 186 -0.95 20.32 -13.28
C ASP A 186 -1.97 19.90 -14.34
N THR A 187 -2.36 18.62 -14.33
CA THR A 187 -3.44 18.08 -15.17
C THR A 187 -4.79 18.65 -14.76
N TRP A 188 -5.00 18.87 -13.45
CA TRP A 188 -6.21 19.38 -12.83
C TRP A 188 -6.49 20.77 -13.36
N VAL A 189 -5.55 21.70 -13.21
CA VAL A 189 -5.69 23.08 -13.71
C VAL A 189 -6.03 23.12 -15.20
N SER A 190 -5.41 22.26 -16.00
CA SER A 190 -5.67 22.17 -17.45
C SER A 190 -7.05 21.59 -17.76
N LEU A 191 -7.46 20.54 -17.02
CA LEU A 191 -8.78 19.93 -17.11
C LEU A 191 -9.89 20.95 -16.80
N TRP A 192 -9.69 21.81 -15.81
CA TRP A 192 -10.66 22.85 -15.43
C TRP A 192 -10.78 23.96 -16.45
N ALA A 193 -9.67 24.35 -17.07
CA ALA A 193 -9.71 25.31 -18.17
C ALA A 193 -10.56 24.78 -19.34
N GLU A 194 -10.60 23.46 -19.56
CA GLU A 194 -11.42 22.83 -20.61
C GLU A 194 -12.88 22.57 -20.20
N LEU A 195 -13.14 22.04 -19.00
CA LEU A 195 -14.47 21.60 -18.59
C LEU A 195 -15.40 22.74 -18.14
N GLY A 196 -14.87 23.89 -17.72
CA GLY A 196 -15.67 25.01 -17.22
C GLY A 196 -16.26 24.73 -15.83
N ASP A 197 -17.56 25.01 -15.64
CA ASP A 197 -18.22 24.90 -14.33
C ASP A 197 -18.33 23.44 -13.84
N PHE A 198 -17.87 23.25 -12.60
CA PHE A 198 -17.84 21.96 -11.90
C PHE A 198 -19.21 21.69 -11.26
N SER A 199 -20.07 20.97 -11.98
CA SER A 199 -21.33 20.44 -11.45
C SER A 199 -21.42 18.93 -11.73
N ALA A 200 -22.28 18.22 -11.01
CA ALA A 200 -22.62 16.82 -11.34
C ALA A 200 -23.24 16.68 -12.75
N GLU A 201 -23.71 17.77 -13.36
CA GLU A 201 -24.14 17.76 -14.76
C GLU A 201 -22.95 17.61 -15.71
N THR A 202 -21.77 18.12 -15.33
CA THR A 202 -20.54 18.04 -16.12
C THR A 202 -19.77 16.77 -15.82
N ILE A 203 -19.77 16.25 -14.59
CA ILE A 203 -18.99 15.05 -14.20
C ILE A 203 -19.89 13.91 -13.73
N LEU A 204 -19.80 12.81 -14.48
CA LEU A 204 -20.57 11.58 -14.29
C LEU A 204 -19.99 10.71 -13.17
N ALA A 205 -18.66 10.63 -13.11
CA ALA A 205 -17.97 9.79 -12.13
C ALA A 205 -16.53 10.27 -11.97
N ALA A 206 -15.98 10.03 -10.80
CA ALA A 206 -14.57 10.22 -10.54
C ALA A 206 -14.07 9.21 -9.52
N TYR A 207 -12.81 8.82 -9.67
CA TYR A 207 -12.15 7.89 -8.79
C TYR A 207 -10.70 8.30 -8.59
N MET A 208 -10.18 8.15 -7.38
CA MET A 208 -8.78 8.35 -7.02
C MET A 208 -8.24 7.05 -6.48
N SER A 209 -7.01 6.69 -6.85
CA SER A 209 -6.39 5.49 -6.31
C SER A 209 -6.17 5.64 -4.79
N PRO A 210 -6.67 4.70 -3.97
CA PRO A 210 -6.41 4.69 -2.53
C PRO A 210 -4.94 4.35 -2.23
N CYS A 211 -4.21 3.76 -3.19
CA CYS A 211 -2.83 3.31 -2.97
C CYS A 211 -1.79 4.16 -3.71
N LEU A 212 -2.16 4.75 -4.85
CA LEU A 212 -1.21 5.37 -5.77
C LEU A 212 -1.46 6.87 -5.87
N LYS A 213 -0.45 7.65 -5.47
CA LYS A 213 -0.43 9.10 -5.73
C LYS A 213 -0.51 9.36 -7.24
N ASP A 214 -1.21 10.43 -7.61
CA ASP A 214 -1.36 10.89 -9.00
C ASP A 214 -2.04 9.90 -9.96
N LYS A 215 -2.75 8.88 -9.45
CA LYS A 215 -3.59 7.99 -10.26
C LYS A 215 -5.05 8.25 -9.98
N PHE A 216 -5.77 8.68 -11.01
CA PHE A 216 -7.18 9.06 -10.94
C PHE A 216 -7.86 8.83 -12.28
N VAL A 217 -9.20 8.81 -12.26
CA VAL A 217 -10.06 8.77 -13.44
C VAL A 217 -11.18 9.77 -13.21
N ILE A 218 -11.48 10.59 -14.21
CA ILE A 218 -12.64 11.49 -14.23
C ILE A 218 -13.39 11.26 -15.51
N ILE A 219 -14.71 11.34 -15.42
CA ILE A 219 -15.60 11.01 -16.51
C ILE A 219 -16.63 12.11 -16.58
N SER A 220 -16.68 12.79 -17.71
CA SER A 220 -17.44 14.02 -17.88
C SER A 220 -18.35 13.95 -19.10
N ARG A 221 -19.47 14.68 -19.05
CA ARG A 221 -20.30 14.96 -20.22
C ARG A 221 -19.65 16.09 -21.03
N THR A 222 -19.55 15.95 -22.35
CA THR A 222 -19.15 17.06 -23.23
C THR A 222 -20.36 17.89 -23.68
N LYS A 223 -20.18 19.21 -23.82
CA LYS A 223 -21.16 20.11 -24.46
C LYS A 223 -21.47 19.62 -25.87
N GLY A 224 -22.70 19.18 -26.13
CA GLY A 224 -23.13 18.61 -27.41
C GLY A 224 -23.81 17.24 -27.33
N GLY A 225 -23.98 16.66 -26.13
CA GLY A 225 -24.80 15.47 -25.91
C GLY A 225 -24.15 14.13 -26.28
N THR A 226 -22.91 14.14 -26.78
CA THR A 226 -22.10 12.93 -26.91
C THR A 226 -21.30 12.74 -25.62
N GLU A 227 -21.45 11.61 -24.93
CA GLU A 227 -20.63 11.28 -23.77
C GLU A 227 -19.24 10.81 -24.26
N VAL A 228 -18.18 11.50 -23.86
CA VAL A 228 -16.80 11.07 -24.09
C VAL A 228 -16.16 10.85 -22.73
N GLY A 229 -15.94 9.59 -22.36
CA GLY A 229 -15.14 9.25 -21.18
C GLY A 229 -13.68 9.62 -21.43
N LYS A 230 -13.27 10.84 -21.07
CA LYS A 230 -11.85 11.22 -21.14
C LYS A 230 -11.09 10.63 -19.93
N SER A 231 -10.41 9.51 -20.12
CA SER A 231 -9.47 8.98 -19.12
C SER A 231 -8.18 9.81 -19.12
N PHE A 232 -7.97 10.60 -18.07
CA PHE A 232 -6.70 11.30 -17.86
C PHE A 232 -5.73 10.39 -17.11
N MET A 233 -4.99 9.59 -17.87
CA MET A 233 -3.90 8.80 -17.32
C MET A 233 -2.66 9.70 -17.21
N GLY A 234 -2.22 9.98 -15.98
CA GLY A 234 -0.90 10.54 -15.72
C GLY A 234 0.23 9.55 -16.04
N ILE A 235 0.37 9.18 -17.32
CA ILE A 235 1.49 8.40 -17.88
C ILE A 235 1.81 8.99 -19.26
N SER A 236 2.57 10.07 -19.31
CA SER A 236 3.11 10.56 -20.58
C SER A 236 4.47 9.93 -20.96
N GLN A 237 5.05 9.06 -20.12
CA GLN A 237 6.40 8.52 -20.37
C GLN A 237 6.57 7.00 -20.25
N GLY A 238 5.72 6.30 -19.49
CA GLY A 238 5.87 4.86 -19.23
C GLY A 238 5.37 3.91 -20.33
N ILE A 239 4.41 4.33 -21.16
CA ILE A 239 3.79 3.44 -22.17
C ILE A 239 4.76 3.16 -23.32
N LYS A 240 5.53 4.16 -23.78
CA LYS A 240 6.51 3.97 -24.85
C LYS A 240 7.69 3.07 -24.46
N GLU A 241 8.05 3.03 -23.17
CA GLU A 241 9.08 2.11 -22.67
C GLU A 241 8.54 0.70 -22.43
N ALA A 242 7.29 0.58 -21.97
CA ALA A 242 6.60 -0.70 -21.82
C ALA A 242 6.35 -1.38 -23.18
N GLU A 243 5.96 -0.64 -24.21
CA GLU A 243 5.83 -1.14 -25.60
C GLU A 243 7.17 -1.61 -26.17
N LYS A 244 8.27 -0.93 -25.83
CA LYS A 244 9.64 -1.31 -26.22
C LYS A 244 10.12 -2.59 -25.52
N LEU A 245 9.76 -2.77 -24.25
CA LEU A 245 10.06 -3.96 -23.46
C LEU A 245 9.23 -5.17 -23.91
N LEU A 246 7.96 -4.96 -24.26
CA LEU A 246 7.07 -6.02 -24.75
C LEU A 246 7.44 -6.52 -26.16
N ALA A 247 7.92 -5.63 -27.04
CA ALA A 247 8.43 -6.01 -28.36
C ALA A 247 9.70 -6.90 -28.29
N SER A 248 10.40 -6.92 -27.15
CA SER A 248 11.59 -7.76 -26.94
C SER A 248 11.30 -9.15 -26.33
N TYR A 249 10.05 -9.42 -25.95
CA TYR A 249 9.66 -10.64 -25.22
C TYR A 249 8.98 -11.71 -26.07
N ASP A 250 8.70 -11.42 -27.34
CA ASP A 250 7.98 -12.33 -28.24
C ASP A 250 8.95 -13.32 -28.91
N HIS A 251 9.65 -14.13 -28.10
CA HIS A 251 10.26 -15.42 -28.47
C HIS A 251 10.88 -16.08 -27.23
N GLN A 252 10.08 -16.84 -26.47
CA GLN A 252 10.47 -18.14 -25.92
C GLN A 252 9.26 -18.80 -25.22
N GLU A 253 9.00 -20.05 -25.59
CA GLU A 253 7.88 -20.88 -25.17
C GLU A 253 7.86 -21.17 -23.66
N ALA A 254 6.65 -21.42 -23.17
CA ALA A 254 6.32 -21.70 -21.78
C ALA A 254 6.88 -23.04 -21.26
N ASP A 255 7.29 -23.04 -19.99
CA ASP A 255 7.43 -24.25 -19.16
C ASP A 255 6.43 -24.14 -17.99
N PRO A 256 5.48 -25.08 -17.83
CA PRO A 256 4.47 -25.02 -16.78
C PRO A 256 4.92 -25.86 -15.58
N GLY A 257 5.23 -25.21 -14.45
CA GLY A 257 5.32 -25.93 -13.19
C GLY A 257 6.04 -25.21 -12.06
N ASN A 258 5.33 -24.41 -11.28
CA ASN A 258 5.25 -24.61 -9.82
C ASN A 258 4.35 -23.55 -9.18
N SER A 259 3.19 -23.98 -8.69
CA SER A 259 2.38 -23.26 -7.73
C SER A 259 2.67 -23.81 -6.34
N HIS A 260 3.09 -22.95 -5.41
CA HIS A 260 2.97 -23.18 -3.97
C HIS A 260 2.52 -21.92 -3.23
N PRO A 261 1.80 -22.09 -2.10
CA PRO A 261 0.93 -21.09 -1.48
C PRO A 261 1.65 -20.25 -0.41
N GLY A 262 1.02 -19.14 -0.04
CA GLY A 262 1.64 -18.00 0.65
C GLY A 262 2.16 -18.21 2.08
N GLU A 263 3.08 -17.33 2.46
CA GLU A 263 3.58 -17.14 3.82
C GLU A 263 3.56 -15.64 4.19
N GLY A 264 3.17 -15.37 5.43
CA GLY A 264 2.81 -14.05 5.96
C GLY A 264 3.98 -13.12 6.32
N LEU A 265 3.62 -11.84 6.52
CA LEU A 265 4.49 -10.67 6.74
C LEU A 265 5.16 -10.64 8.14
N SER A 266 5.93 -11.66 8.52
CA SER A 266 6.85 -11.61 9.67
C SER A 266 8.18 -10.96 9.27
N GLY A 267 8.71 -9.99 10.06
CA GLY A 267 10.02 -9.36 9.82
C GLY A 267 10.00 -7.90 9.33
N HIS A 268 8.86 -7.20 9.43
CA HIS A 268 8.74 -5.78 9.06
C HIS A 268 9.00 -4.84 10.24
N TYR A 269 9.61 -3.68 9.97
CA TYR A 269 9.80 -2.60 10.95
C TYR A 269 8.64 -1.60 10.95
N TYR A 270 8.30 -1.16 12.15
CA TYR A 270 7.24 -0.20 12.43
C TYR A 270 7.74 0.83 13.43
N TYR A 271 7.24 2.06 13.35
CA TYR A 271 7.45 3.03 14.42
C TYR A 271 6.36 2.90 15.49
N ILE A 272 6.72 3.21 16.72
CA ILE A 272 5.80 3.26 17.85
C ILE A 272 5.07 4.59 17.81
N LYS A 273 3.78 4.61 17.44
CA LYS A 273 2.94 5.82 17.48
C LYS A 273 2.39 6.12 18.88
N ARG A 274 2.38 5.12 19.77
CA ARG A 274 1.83 5.23 21.13
C ARG A 274 2.71 4.51 22.13
N ARG A 275 3.04 5.20 23.23
CA ARG A 275 3.81 4.65 24.34
C ARG A 275 3.13 3.40 24.91
N HIS A 276 3.93 2.40 25.25
CA HIS A 276 3.52 1.23 26.03
C HIS A 276 4.47 1.07 27.21
N MET A 277 3.93 0.81 28.39
CA MET A 277 4.71 0.46 29.57
C MET A 277 4.38 -0.98 29.94
N LYS A 278 5.41 -1.81 30.07
CA LYS A 278 5.25 -3.24 30.32
C LYS A 278 4.51 -3.48 31.62
N ARG A 279 3.49 -4.34 31.59
CA ARG A 279 2.73 -4.75 32.78
C ARG A 279 3.17 -6.12 33.29
N GLU A 280 3.66 -6.95 32.39
CA GLU A 280 4.17 -8.28 32.66
C GLU A 280 5.64 -8.41 32.22
N PRO A 281 6.42 -9.34 32.80
CA PRO A 281 7.82 -9.55 32.44
C PRO A 281 8.05 -9.89 30.95
N ARG A 282 7.02 -10.38 30.26
CA ARG A 282 7.07 -10.77 28.84
C ARG A 282 6.78 -9.62 27.88
N GLU A 283 6.41 -8.44 28.38
CA GLU A 283 6.08 -7.27 27.57
C GLU A 283 7.28 -6.32 27.38
N LEU A 284 7.23 -5.52 26.30
CA LEU A 284 8.21 -4.47 26.03
C LEU A 284 7.78 -3.11 26.59
N ASP A 285 8.74 -2.35 27.11
CA ASP A 285 8.58 -0.90 27.25
C ASP A 285 8.86 -0.24 25.91
N LEU A 286 7.94 0.60 25.43
CA LEU A 286 8.01 1.25 24.12
C LEU A 286 7.67 2.73 24.21
N HIS A 287 8.49 3.59 23.60
CA HIS A 287 8.28 5.04 23.55
C HIS A 287 7.86 5.49 22.16
N VAL A 288 7.05 6.56 22.09
CA VAL A 288 6.61 7.12 20.81
C VAL A 288 7.83 7.54 19.99
N GLY A 289 7.85 7.16 18.71
CA GLY A 289 8.96 7.40 17.77
C GLY A 289 10.01 6.30 17.73
N GLU A 290 10.03 5.35 18.69
CA GLU A 290 10.91 4.19 18.62
C GLU A 290 10.57 3.30 17.42
N THR A 291 11.54 2.57 16.88
CA THR A 291 11.31 1.59 15.82
C THR A 291 11.39 0.18 16.40
N ILE A 292 10.48 -0.69 15.97
CA ILE A 292 10.37 -2.07 16.40
C ILE A 292 10.22 -2.99 15.19
N GLU A 293 10.95 -4.09 15.18
CA GLU A 293 10.72 -5.20 14.26
C GLU A 293 9.56 -6.04 14.77
N VAL A 294 8.56 -6.32 13.95
CA VAL A 294 7.49 -7.25 14.30
C VAL A 294 7.88 -8.64 13.84
N LEU A 295 8.18 -9.51 14.80
CA LEU A 295 8.57 -10.89 14.57
C LEU A 295 7.34 -11.78 14.33
N GLN A 296 6.24 -11.50 15.04
CA GLN A 296 5.01 -12.27 14.91
C GLN A 296 3.79 -11.38 15.19
N MET A 297 2.82 -11.44 14.27
CA MET A 297 1.52 -10.78 14.42
C MET A 297 0.49 -11.82 14.87
N SER A 298 -0.10 -11.61 16.05
CA SER A 298 -1.15 -12.46 16.58
C SER A 298 -2.54 -11.82 16.37
N SER A 299 -3.55 -12.64 16.11
CA SER A 299 -4.95 -12.19 15.91
C SER A 299 -5.57 -11.51 17.13
N ASN A 300 -5.02 -11.71 18.33
CA ASN A 300 -5.46 -11.08 19.57
C ASN A 300 -4.92 -9.65 19.77
N LEU A 301 -4.29 -9.04 18.76
CA LEU A 301 -3.71 -7.69 18.78
C LEU A 301 -2.53 -7.53 19.75
N TRP A 302 -1.88 -8.62 20.16
CA TRP A 302 -0.59 -8.62 20.86
C TRP A 302 0.49 -9.19 19.95
N TYR A 303 1.43 -8.34 19.58
CA TYR A 303 2.50 -8.69 18.66
C TYR A 303 3.77 -9.01 19.43
N LEU A 304 4.53 -9.97 18.92
CA LEU A 304 5.89 -10.20 19.36
C LEU A 304 6.80 -9.31 18.52
N GLY A 305 7.57 -8.45 19.16
CA GLY A 305 8.52 -7.60 18.46
C GLY A 305 9.88 -7.56 19.11
N ARG A 306 10.82 -7.00 18.36
CA ARG A 306 12.21 -6.78 18.76
C ARG A 306 12.54 -5.32 18.60
N THR A 307 12.89 -4.63 19.67
CA THR A 307 13.36 -3.25 19.61
C THR A 307 14.66 -3.19 18.82
N LEU A 308 15.04 -2.01 18.29
CA LEU A 308 16.35 -1.83 17.66
C LEU A 308 17.53 -2.12 18.61
N THR A 309 17.29 -2.07 19.92
CA THR A 309 18.25 -2.45 20.97
C THR A 309 18.30 -3.96 21.24
N GLY A 310 17.60 -4.77 20.43
CA GLY A 310 17.62 -6.24 20.49
C GLY A 310 16.67 -6.88 21.51
N LYS A 311 15.95 -6.09 22.33
CA LYS A 311 15.02 -6.64 23.33
C LYS A 311 13.77 -7.18 22.64
N THR A 312 13.44 -8.43 22.93
CA THR A 312 12.26 -9.11 22.39
C THR A 312 11.17 -9.23 23.44
N GLY A 313 9.93 -8.96 23.06
CA GLY A 313 8.78 -9.13 23.95
C GLY A 313 7.47 -8.73 23.30
N TYR A 314 6.39 -8.94 24.04
CA TYR A 314 5.04 -8.66 23.56
C TYR A 314 4.67 -7.20 23.72
N PHE A 315 3.89 -6.69 22.77
CA PHE A 315 3.34 -5.36 22.87
C PHE A 315 2.03 -5.23 22.09
N PRO A 316 1.16 -4.27 22.44
CA PRO A 316 -0.11 -4.09 21.76
C PRO A 316 0.07 -3.58 20.32
N ALA A 317 -0.66 -4.17 19.35
CA ALA A 317 -0.69 -3.75 17.95
C ALA A 317 -0.97 -2.25 17.76
N ARG A 318 -1.82 -1.69 18.63
CA ARG A 318 -2.18 -0.26 18.64
C ARG A 318 -0.99 0.69 18.86
N CYS A 319 0.12 0.18 19.37
CA CYS A 319 1.35 0.94 19.56
C CYS A 319 2.03 1.23 18.22
N LEU A 320 1.74 0.48 17.16
CA LEU A 320 2.34 0.67 15.84
C LEU A 320 1.69 1.78 15.02
N GLY A 321 2.52 2.59 14.38
CA GLY A 321 2.16 3.40 13.23
C GLY A 321 2.35 2.67 11.91
N HIS A 322 2.18 3.38 10.78
CA HIS A 322 2.29 2.78 9.46
C HIS A 322 3.66 2.10 9.24
N SER A 323 3.63 0.95 8.56
CA SER A 323 4.84 0.24 8.10
C SER A 323 5.65 1.17 7.20
N THR A 324 6.95 1.30 7.48
CA THR A 324 7.89 1.83 6.49
C THR A 324 8.21 0.71 5.52
N SER A 325 7.33 0.48 4.54
CA SER A 325 7.52 -0.56 3.53
C SER A 325 8.58 -0.22 2.47
N ASN A 326 9.21 0.94 2.55
CA ASN A 326 10.34 1.31 1.70
C ASN A 326 11.45 1.96 2.53
N ALA A 327 12.41 1.15 2.93
CA ALA A 327 13.60 1.61 3.60
C ALA A 327 14.56 2.41 2.69
N THR A 328 14.27 2.50 1.40
CA THR A 328 14.95 3.35 0.42
C THR A 328 14.78 4.86 0.68
N HIS A 329 13.74 5.28 1.42
CA HIS A 329 13.46 6.71 1.64
C HIS A 329 13.01 7.05 3.07
N ALA A 330 13.54 6.34 4.08
CA ALA A 330 13.50 6.89 5.44
C ALA A 330 14.20 8.28 5.42
N PRO A 331 13.61 9.33 6.04
CA PRO A 331 14.26 10.64 6.13
C PRO A 331 15.71 10.47 6.61
N PRO A 332 16.69 11.28 6.13
CA PRO A 332 18.10 11.14 6.52
C PRO A 332 18.30 11.01 8.05
N ALA A 333 17.48 11.72 8.84
CA ALA A 333 17.46 11.61 10.30
C ALA A 333 17.07 10.22 10.82
N VAL A 334 16.09 9.55 10.21
CA VAL A 334 15.65 8.19 10.60
C VAL A 334 16.70 7.16 10.23
N ARG A 335 17.38 7.33 9.09
CA ARG A 335 18.48 6.44 8.67
C ARG A 335 19.74 6.62 9.51
N ALA A 336 20.02 7.84 9.97
CA ALA A 336 21.10 8.10 10.92
C ALA A 336 20.81 7.48 12.30
N VAL A 337 19.56 7.57 12.78
CA VAL A 337 19.13 6.92 14.04
C VAL A 337 19.25 5.40 13.96
N ALA A 338 18.86 4.79 12.83
CA ALA A 338 19.02 3.35 12.62
C ALA A 338 20.49 2.91 12.61
N PHE A 339 21.37 3.69 11.98
CA PHE A 339 22.81 3.45 12.02
C PHE A 339 23.35 3.52 13.45
N SER A 340 23.05 4.60 14.19
CA SER A 340 23.52 4.76 15.58
C SER A 340 23.01 3.65 16.50
N ALA A 341 21.77 3.19 16.32
CA ALA A 341 21.21 2.09 17.09
C ALA A 341 21.94 0.77 16.80
N TRP A 342 22.16 0.45 15.52
CA TRP A 342 22.91 -0.74 15.10
C TRP A 342 24.36 -0.69 15.60
N GLU A 343 25.04 0.46 15.47
CA GLU A 343 26.43 0.62 15.90
C GLU A 343 26.59 0.48 17.42
N ASN A 344 25.68 1.05 18.20
CA ASN A 344 25.68 0.90 19.66
C ASN A 344 25.44 -0.54 20.08
N ASN A 345 24.51 -1.24 19.43
CA ASN A 345 24.26 -2.66 19.68
C ASN A 345 25.50 -3.51 19.33
N LEU A 346 26.12 -3.25 18.18
CA LEU A 346 27.34 -3.94 17.77
C LEU A 346 28.48 -3.74 18.80
N LYS A 347 28.69 -2.51 19.27
CA LYS A 347 29.71 -2.21 20.31
C LYS A 347 29.42 -2.97 21.60
N ALA A 348 28.17 -3.00 22.06
CA ALA A 348 27.76 -3.73 23.26
C ALA A 348 28.01 -5.24 23.12
N ILE A 349 27.54 -5.85 22.03
CA ILE A 349 27.70 -7.29 21.77
C ILE A 349 29.18 -7.66 21.67
N LEU A 350 30.00 -6.83 21.00
CA LEU A 350 31.44 -7.08 20.92
C LEU A 350 32.08 -6.97 22.31
N GLN A 351 31.68 -6.02 23.14
CA GLN A 351 32.25 -5.81 24.48
C GLN A 351 31.88 -6.95 25.44
N GLU A 352 30.63 -7.42 25.41
CA GLU A 352 30.15 -8.52 26.26
C GLU A 352 30.76 -9.88 25.88
N GLY A 353 30.96 -10.13 24.59
CA GLY A 353 31.43 -11.43 24.09
C GLY A 353 30.38 -12.53 24.21
N GLY A 354 30.78 -13.79 24.01
CA GLY A 354 29.86 -14.93 24.01
C GLY A 354 28.79 -14.86 22.90
N ILE A 355 29.13 -14.28 21.75
CA ILE A 355 28.18 -13.99 20.67
C ILE A 355 27.64 -15.30 20.10
N LYS A 356 26.31 -15.46 20.14
CA LYS A 356 25.57 -16.62 19.60
C LYS A 356 24.87 -16.33 18.28
N ASP A 357 24.58 -15.06 18.02
CA ASP A 357 23.85 -14.60 16.83
C ASP A 357 24.65 -13.52 16.10
N PHE A 358 24.61 -13.55 14.76
CA PHE A 358 25.33 -12.57 13.95
C PHE A 358 24.64 -11.19 14.05
N PRO A 359 25.38 -10.09 14.23
CA PRO A 359 24.83 -8.74 14.27
C PRO A 359 24.53 -8.26 12.84
N TYR A 360 23.49 -8.82 12.23
CA TYR A 360 23.05 -8.45 10.89
C TYR A 360 22.79 -6.94 10.80
N LEU A 361 22.97 -6.38 9.60
CA LEU A 361 22.41 -5.07 9.30
C LEU A 361 20.88 -5.15 9.49
N PRO A 362 20.21 -4.05 9.88
CA PRO A 362 18.76 -4.04 9.95
C PRO A 362 18.15 -4.48 8.61
N SER A 363 17.05 -5.24 8.60
CA SER A 363 16.47 -5.76 7.33
C SER A 363 16.05 -4.64 6.36
N HIS A 364 15.80 -3.44 6.88
CA HIS A 364 15.55 -2.23 6.09
C HIS A 364 16.80 -1.71 5.37
N ALA A 365 18.00 -2.21 5.65
CA ALA A 365 19.19 -1.92 4.86
C ALA A 365 19.21 -2.67 3.50
N SER A 366 18.42 -3.74 3.34
CA SER A 366 18.36 -4.53 2.10
C SER A 366 17.42 -3.91 1.07
N ILE A 367 17.89 -2.92 0.32
CA ILE A 367 17.08 -2.07 -0.57
C ILE A 367 17.49 -2.10 -2.05
N CYS A 368 18.61 -2.71 -2.38
CA CYS A 368 19.19 -2.69 -3.71
C CYS A 368 18.28 -3.42 -4.72
N GLY A 369 17.84 -2.72 -5.77
CA GLY A 369 16.99 -3.30 -6.82
C GLY A 369 17.74 -4.11 -7.90
N LEU A 370 19.07 -4.19 -7.84
CA LEU A 370 19.87 -4.80 -8.90
C LEU A 370 19.68 -6.32 -8.93
N ALA A 371 19.29 -6.85 -10.09
CA ALA A 371 19.09 -8.29 -10.30
C ALA A 371 20.33 -9.12 -9.97
N ALA A 372 21.53 -8.60 -10.29
CA ALA A 372 22.80 -9.27 -9.99
C ALA A 372 23.03 -9.50 -8.47
N CYS A 373 22.41 -8.70 -7.60
CA CYS A 373 22.53 -8.81 -6.15
C CYS A 373 21.50 -9.77 -5.53
N TYR A 374 20.58 -10.34 -6.32
CA TYR A 374 19.48 -11.15 -5.81
C TYR A 374 19.96 -12.49 -5.24
N ALA A 375 20.90 -13.15 -5.92
CA ALA A 375 21.45 -14.44 -5.49
C ALA A 375 22.17 -14.34 -4.14
N GLU A 376 22.98 -13.29 -3.96
CA GLU A 376 23.73 -13.02 -2.72
C GLU A 376 22.80 -12.81 -1.50
N ARG A 377 21.65 -12.14 -1.68
CA ARG A 377 20.69 -11.90 -0.59
C ARG A 377 19.89 -13.12 -0.16
N ARG A 378 19.67 -14.05 -1.08
CA ARG A 378 18.86 -15.25 -0.83
C ARG A 378 19.64 -16.44 -0.30
N GLU A 379 20.96 -16.31 -0.14
CA GLU A 379 21.77 -17.33 0.49
C GLU A 379 21.32 -17.55 1.95
N SER A 380 20.86 -18.76 2.28
CA SER A 380 20.24 -19.08 3.57
C SER A 380 21.19 -18.96 4.77
N ASP A 381 22.51 -19.16 4.57
CA ASP A 381 23.56 -18.91 5.57
C ASP A 381 24.38 -17.63 5.24
N GLY A 382 23.80 -16.75 4.42
CA GLY A 382 24.42 -15.50 3.96
C GLY A 382 24.23 -14.33 4.92
N LEU A 383 24.54 -13.13 4.43
CA LEU A 383 24.34 -11.87 5.16
C LEU A 383 22.96 -11.26 4.92
N HIS A 384 22.21 -11.76 3.93
CA HIS A 384 20.94 -11.20 3.46
C HIS A 384 21.01 -9.74 2.97
N VAL A 385 22.22 -9.23 2.72
CA VAL A 385 22.50 -7.91 2.14
C VAL A 385 23.58 -8.06 1.07
N CYS A 386 23.53 -7.24 0.03
CA CYS A 386 24.62 -7.15 -0.95
C CYS A 386 25.55 -5.97 -0.61
N ARG A 387 26.67 -5.85 -1.35
CA ARG A 387 27.59 -4.71 -1.21
C ARG A 387 26.89 -3.35 -1.29
N HIS A 388 25.94 -3.16 -2.21
CA HIS A 388 25.22 -1.89 -2.39
C HIS A 388 24.33 -1.56 -1.19
N ASP A 389 23.73 -2.57 -0.57
CA ASP A 389 22.92 -2.43 0.65
C ASP A 389 23.80 -1.95 1.82
N VAL A 390 24.96 -2.59 1.98
CA VAL A 390 25.95 -2.22 3.00
C VAL A 390 26.47 -0.80 2.76
N GLU A 391 26.83 -0.45 1.53
CA GLU A 391 27.28 0.90 1.19
C GLU A 391 26.21 1.96 1.49
N ALA A 392 24.99 1.74 1.01
CA ALA A 392 23.88 2.67 1.19
C ALA A 392 23.58 2.89 2.68
N PHE A 393 23.65 1.83 3.49
CA PHE A 393 23.48 1.90 4.94
C PHE A 393 24.63 2.63 5.63
N LEU A 394 25.89 2.29 5.32
CA LEU A 394 27.04 2.92 5.97
C LEU A 394 27.17 4.41 5.65
N ARG A 395 26.72 4.86 4.46
CA ARG A 395 26.69 6.27 4.09
C ARG A 395 25.76 7.11 4.97
N THR A 396 24.81 6.50 5.68
CA THR A 396 23.90 7.22 6.59
C THR A 396 24.57 7.58 7.91
N SER A 397 25.78 7.05 8.18
CA SER A 397 26.58 7.37 9.38
C SER A 397 27.07 8.81 9.43
N GLY A 398 27.17 9.48 8.27
CA GLY A 398 27.84 10.79 8.15
C GLY A 398 29.38 10.74 8.26
N CYS A 399 29.97 9.56 8.49
CA CYS A 399 31.41 9.35 8.69
C CYS A 399 32.02 8.43 7.62
N TYR A 400 31.45 8.40 6.41
CA TYR A 400 31.83 7.46 5.35
C TYR A 400 33.13 7.89 4.64
N ASP A 401 34.28 7.54 5.23
CA ASP A 401 35.60 7.71 4.64
C ASP A 401 36.48 6.45 4.79
N TYR A 402 37.65 6.42 4.13
CA TYR A 402 38.55 5.27 4.13
C TYR A 402 39.04 4.88 5.54
N ALA A 403 39.40 5.86 6.37
CA ALA A 403 39.95 5.60 7.71
C ALA A 403 38.87 5.02 8.64
N TRP A 404 37.65 5.53 8.53
CA TRP A 404 36.49 5.03 9.23
C TRP A 404 36.08 3.64 8.75
N LEU A 405 36.00 3.40 7.43
CA LEU A 405 35.70 2.08 6.87
C LEU A 405 36.72 1.04 7.30
N LYS A 406 38.02 1.40 7.37
CA LYS A 406 39.07 0.52 7.91
C LYS A 406 38.81 0.15 9.37
N THR A 407 38.33 1.10 10.18
CA THR A 407 37.98 0.86 11.59
C THR A 407 36.81 -0.10 11.70
N GLN A 408 35.74 0.12 10.92
CA GLN A 408 34.57 -0.76 10.90
C GLN A 408 34.92 -2.16 10.41
N ARG A 409 35.73 -2.27 9.34
CA ARG A 409 36.24 -3.54 8.80
C ARG A 409 36.93 -4.37 9.88
N ASN A 410 37.80 -3.76 10.69
CA ASN A 410 38.55 -4.48 11.71
C ASN A 410 37.67 -5.11 12.80
N LEU A 411 36.47 -4.58 13.04
CA LEU A 411 35.50 -5.19 13.96
C LEU A 411 35.03 -6.56 13.48
N PHE A 412 35.00 -6.78 12.17
CA PHE A 412 34.53 -8.01 11.53
C PHE A 412 35.66 -8.92 11.05
N HIS A 413 36.92 -8.65 11.43
CA HIS A 413 38.02 -9.56 11.11
C HIS A 413 37.71 -10.97 11.67
N PRO A 414 37.78 -12.06 10.86
CA PRO A 414 37.30 -13.39 11.27
C PRO A 414 37.89 -13.90 12.58
N ASP A 415 39.20 -13.66 12.81
CA ASP A 415 39.85 -14.04 14.07
C ASP A 415 39.44 -13.16 15.25
N PHE A 416 39.30 -11.86 15.04
CA PHE A 416 38.88 -10.94 16.10
C PHE A 416 37.44 -11.22 16.52
N PHE A 417 36.53 -11.29 15.55
CA PHE A 417 35.12 -11.57 15.77
C PHE A 417 34.91 -12.97 16.34
N GLY A 418 35.61 -13.98 15.82
CA GLY A 418 35.52 -15.36 16.29
C GLY A 418 35.95 -15.55 17.75
N ARG A 419 36.90 -14.75 18.26
CA ARG A 419 37.28 -14.75 19.68
C ARG A 419 36.20 -14.17 20.61
N ARG A 420 35.26 -13.39 20.05
CA ARG A 420 34.11 -12.85 20.79
C ARG A 420 32.88 -13.75 20.69
N CYS A 421 32.88 -14.75 19.80
CA CYS A 421 31.78 -15.71 19.69
C CYS A 421 31.74 -16.69 20.86
N ASP A 422 30.61 -17.38 21.00
CA ASP A 422 30.40 -18.44 22.00
C ASP A 422 31.48 -19.55 21.93
N ALA A 423 31.61 -20.29 23.04
CA ALA A 423 32.55 -21.40 23.18
C ALA A 423 32.29 -22.54 22.15
N ASP A 424 31.02 -22.72 21.75
CA ASP A 424 30.58 -23.73 20.78
C ASP A 424 31.21 -23.52 19.40
N GLU A 425 31.99 -24.51 18.94
CA GLU A 425 32.72 -24.43 17.68
C GLU A 425 31.82 -24.38 16.45
N ARG A 426 30.63 -25.00 16.49
CA ARG A 426 29.69 -24.96 15.37
C ARG A 426 29.12 -23.55 15.20
N ILE A 427 28.73 -22.92 16.31
CA ILE A 427 28.25 -21.53 16.32
C ILE A 427 29.38 -20.59 15.89
N ARG A 428 30.57 -20.72 16.50
CA ARG A 428 31.74 -19.91 16.17
C ARG A 428 32.12 -19.99 14.69
N ALA A 429 32.16 -21.20 14.12
CA ALA A 429 32.49 -21.38 12.71
C ALA A 429 31.47 -20.72 11.78
N ALA A 430 30.17 -20.85 12.07
CA ALA A 430 29.12 -20.20 11.28
C ALA A 430 29.20 -18.66 11.35
N LEU A 431 29.41 -18.10 12.54
CA LEU A 431 29.54 -16.66 12.73
C LEU A 431 30.82 -16.09 12.10
N ARG A 432 31.94 -16.84 12.16
CA ARG A 432 33.19 -16.48 11.47
C ARG A 432 33.02 -16.34 9.97
N ARG A 433 32.32 -17.28 9.32
CA ARG A 433 32.05 -17.20 7.87
C ARG A 433 31.25 -15.95 7.50
N LYS A 434 30.28 -15.56 8.33
CA LYS A 434 29.50 -14.33 8.13
C LYS A 434 30.34 -13.08 8.35
N ALA A 435 31.17 -13.06 9.40
CA ALA A 435 32.09 -11.97 9.65
C ALA A 435 33.09 -11.78 8.50
N GLU A 436 33.61 -12.88 7.95
CA GLU A 436 34.49 -12.88 6.78
C GLU A 436 33.81 -12.27 5.55
N LYS A 437 32.58 -12.67 5.22
CA LYS A 437 31.83 -12.07 4.11
C LYS A 437 31.69 -10.56 4.27
N LEU A 438 31.35 -10.10 5.47
CA LEU A 438 31.18 -8.67 5.72
C LEU A 438 32.52 -7.93 5.68
N PHE A 439 33.60 -8.54 6.20
CA PHE A 439 34.97 -8.03 6.12
C PHE A 439 35.44 -7.86 4.66
N VAL A 440 35.08 -8.78 3.77
CA VAL A 440 35.35 -8.68 2.32
C VAL A 440 34.57 -7.52 1.71
N ILE A 441 33.28 -7.37 2.01
CA ILE A 441 32.47 -6.24 1.54
C ILE A 441 33.10 -4.91 1.96
N PHE A 442 33.48 -4.76 3.24
CA PHE A 442 34.18 -3.56 3.71
C PHE A 442 35.49 -3.30 2.94
N GLY A 443 36.25 -4.35 2.61
CA GLY A 443 37.45 -4.23 1.77
C GLY A 443 37.14 -3.66 0.38
N GLN A 444 36.10 -4.18 -0.29
CA GLN A 444 35.65 -3.67 -1.59
C GLN A 444 35.15 -2.22 -1.52
N LEU A 445 34.51 -1.83 -0.41
CA LEU A 445 34.07 -0.44 -0.20
C LEU A 445 35.25 0.51 0.01
N MET A 446 36.30 0.06 0.70
CA MET A 446 37.52 0.84 0.88
C MET A 446 38.23 1.13 -0.44
N GLU A 447 38.28 0.16 -1.37
CA GLU A 447 38.86 0.33 -2.72
C GLU A 447 38.12 1.39 -3.55
N THR A 448 36.82 1.61 -3.30
CA THR A 448 36.05 2.68 -3.95
C THR A 448 36.13 4.04 -3.28
N CYS A 449 36.75 4.13 -2.10
CA CYS A 449 36.96 5.38 -1.38
C CYS A 449 38.37 5.96 -1.54
N SER A 450 39.32 5.17 -2.08
CA SER A 450 40.73 5.53 -2.26
C SER A 450 41.02 6.33 -3.51
#